data_AF-A0A2G8JYS3-F1
#
_entry.id   AF-A0A2G8JYS3-F1
#
_cell.length_a   1.000
_cell.length_b   1.000
_cell.length_c   1.000
_cell.angle_alpha   90.00
_cell.angle_beta   90.00
_cell.angle_gamma   90.00
#
_symmetry.space_group_name_H-M   'P 1'
#
loop_
_entity.id
_entity.type
_entity.pdbx_description
1 polymer ?
#
loop_
_entity_poly.entity_id
_entity_poly.type
_entity_poly.pdbx_seq_one_letter_code
_entity_poly.pdbx_strand_id
1 'polypeptide(L)'
;MVNHGQKPGVRRRYLLENLAKALKMVQEEGASISKAAMFYKVPRTTLTDKVRERSCMDCAIGAKTVLTKNEEEKLVDWIIERARSGNPCTTTDLRNKAQALINVATRFNPFPNNLPGKSWVFGIVSRHSLKIEMVQGNVGRPSVLYPKGEVPCSYTSSKPRPKSEVENSKEIQRKKQNGNFDLELEKKRKKLRKKKRLQRKMLAT
;
A
#
# COMPACT_ATOMS: atom_id res chain seq x y z
N MET A 1 35.45 -28.98 23.77
CA MET A 1 34.60 -28.64 22.60
C MET A 1 34.13 -27.21 22.77
N VAL A 2 34.71 -26.26 22.03
CA VAL A 2 34.42 -24.83 22.22
C VAL A 2 33.15 -24.48 21.44
N ASN A 3 32.07 -24.15 22.16
CA ASN A 3 30.83 -23.65 21.58
C ASN A 3 31.04 -22.23 21.04
N HIS A 4 31.27 -22.11 19.74
CA HIS A 4 31.23 -20.82 19.06
C HIS A 4 29.77 -20.36 18.94
N GLY A 5 29.37 -19.48 19.86
CA GLY A 5 28.05 -18.83 19.85
C GLY A 5 27.81 -18.13 18.51
N GLN A 6 26.98 -18.74 17.67
CA GLN A 6 26.58 -18.14 16.41
C GLN A 6 25.65 -16.95 16.68
N LYS A 7 26.12 -15.73 16.41
CA LYS A 7 25.29 -14.52 16.35
C LYS A 7 24.15 -14.72 15.33
N PRO A 8 22.95 -14.16 15.54
CA PRO A 8 21.82 -14.35 14.62
C PRO A 8 22.21 -13.86 13.22
N GLY A 9 22.34 -14.81 12.28
CA GLY A 9 22.96 -14.56 10.99
C GLY A 9 22.11 -13.66 10.08
N VAL A 10 22.75 -12.68 9.45
CA VAL A 10 22.23 -11.96 8.28
C VAL A 10 21.80 -13.01 7.25
N ARG A 11 20.49 -13.12 6.99
CA ARG A 11 19.86 -14.29 6.34
C ARG A 11 20.29 -14.53 4.88
N ARG A 12 20.93 -13.57 4.20
CA ARG A 12 21.64 -13.74 2.92
C ARG A 12 23.02 -13.10 3.01
N ARG A 13 24.08 -13.89 2.85
CA ARG A 13 25.49 -13.42 2.87
C ARG A 13 26.07 -13.18 1.46
N TYR A 14 25.23 -13.13 0.44
CA TYR A 14 25.64 -12.94 -0.96
C TYR A 14 24.69 -11.94 -1.64
N LEU A 15 25.23 -11.18 -2.60
CA LEU A 15 24.46 -10.26 -3.43
C LEU A 15 23.63 -11.03 -4.47
N LEU A 16 22.42 -10.56 -4.76
CA LEU A 16 21.55 -11.17 -5.78
C LEU A 16 22.17 -11.08 -7.18
N GLU A 17 22.87 -9.98 -7.47
CA GLU A 17 23.60 -9.81 -8.74
C GLU A 17 24.68 -10.89 -8.93
N ASN A 18 25.43 -11.20 -7.86
CA ASN A 18 26.45 -12.25 -7.90
C ASN A 18 25.83 -13.64 -8.11
N LEU A 19 24.67 -13.89 -7.52
CA LEU A 19 23.91 -15.13 -7.76
C LEU A 19 23.45 -15.22 -9.21
N ALA A 20 22.94 -14.14 -9.79
CA ALA A 20 22.51 -14.10 -11.19
C ALA A 20 23.68 -14.33 -12.16
N LYS A 21 24.82 -13.67 -11.92
CA LYS A 21 26.05 -13.89 -12.70
C LYS A 21 26.56 -15.33 -12.57
N ALA A 22 26.54 -15.90 -11.37
CA ALA A 22 26.93 -17.29 -11.14
C ALA A 22 26.03 -18.28 -11.89
N LEU A 23 24.72 -18.02 -11.97
CA LEU A 23 23.80 -18.86 -12.74
C LEU A 23 24.04 -18.78 -14.23
N LYS A 24 24.25 -17.57 -14.77
CA LYS A 24 24.64 -17.38 -16.18
C LYS A 24 25.93 -18.12 -16.51
N MET A 25 26.95 -18.03 -15.66
CA MET A 25 28.21 -18.77 -15.86
C MET A 25 28.00 -20.29 -15.93
N VAL A 26 27.06 -20.84 -15.15
CA VAL A 26 26.77 -22.28 -15.16
C VAL A 26 25.93 -22.67 -16.40
N GLN A 27 24.94 -21.86 -16.76
CA GLN A 27 23.98 -22.17 -17.83
C GLN A 27 24.51 -21.84 -19.23
N GLU A 28 25.15 -20.69 -19.40
CA GLU A 28 25.62 -20.15 -20.69
C GLU A 28 27.06 -20.61 -20.98
N GLU A 29 27.97 -20.54 -20.01
CA GLU A 29 29.40 -20.87 -20.20
C GLU A 29 29.73 -22.34 -19.90
N GLY A 30 28.78 -23.12 -19.34
CA GLY A 30 28.99 -24.51 -18.97
C GLY A 30 29.99 -24.73 -17.83
N ALA A 31 30.27 -23.70 -17.02
CA ALA A 31 31.20 -23.83 -15.90
C ALA A 31 30.63 -24.73 -14.79
N SER A 32 31.52 -25.41 -14.06
CA SER A 32 31.08 -26.22 -12.92
C SER A 32 30.49 -25.35 -11.80
N ILE A 33 29.47 -25.87 -11.11
CA ILE A 33 28.81 -25.20 -9.98
C ILE A 33 29.85 -24.75 -8.93
N SER A 34 30.90 -25.55 -8.71
CA SER A 34 31.98 -25.21 -7.76
C SER A 34 32.76 -23.99 -8.20
N LYS A 35 33.10 -23.91 -9.49
CA LYS A 35 33.89 -22.82 -10.07
C LYS A 35 33.11 -21.51 -9.98
N ALA A 36 31.86 -21.52 -10.41
CA ALA A 36 30.98 -20.36 -10.33
C ALA A 36 30.75 -19.90 -8.87
N ALA A 37 30.51 -20.85 -7.94
CA ALA A 37 30.32 -20.54 -6.53
C ALA A 37 31.55 -19.86 -5.90
N MET A 38 32.75 -20.36 -6.20
CA MET A 38 34.01 -19.78 -5.72
C MET A 38 34.27 -18.40 -6.32
N PHE A 39 34.06 -18.24 -7.63
CA PHE A 39 34.34 -17.01 -8.35
C PHE A 39 33.44 -15.85 -7.88
N TYR A 40 32.13 -16.09 -7.74
CA TYR A 40 31.16 -15.07 -7.33
C TYR A 40 30.89 -15.01 -5.82
N LYS A 41 31.61 -15.80 -5.02
CA LYS A 41 31.48 -15.89 -3.55
C LYS A 41 30.03 -16.20 -3.10
N VAL A 42 29.37 -17.10 -3.82
CA VAL A 42 28.02 -17.58 -3.51
C VAL A 42 28.12 -18.97 -2.89
N PRO A 43 27.34 -19.32 -1.85
CA PRO A 43 27.35 -20.67 -1.31
C PRO A 43 26.96 -21.71 -2.37
N ARG A 44 27.75 -22.78 -2.49
CA ARG A 44 27.55 -23.86 -3.45
C ARG A 44 26.16 -24.49 -3.36
N THR A 45 25.66 -24.71 -2.14
CA THR A 45 24.33 -25.30 -1.89
C THR A 45 23.22 -24.43 -2.48
N THR A 46 23.27 -23.12 -2.22
CA THR A 46 22.35 -22.15 -2.81
C THR A 46 22.36 -22.23 -4.34
N LEU A 47 23.53 -22.20 -4.96
CA LEU A 47 23.65 -22.25 -6.42
C LEU A 47 23.10 -23.57 -6.97
N THR A 48 23.37 -24.69 -6.30
CA THR A 48 22.85 -26.02 -6.66
C THR A 48 21.32 -26.07 -6.58
N ASP A 49 20.72 -25.51 -5.53
CA ASP A 49 19.27 -25.46 -5.37
C ASP A 49 18.61 -24.54 -6.41
N LYS A 50 19.28 -23.47 -6.85
CA LYS A 50 18.81 -22.62 -7.95
C LYS A 50 18.89 -23.31 -9.30
N VAL A 51 20.01 -23.96 -9.61
CA VAL A 51 20.19 -24.73 -10.85
C VAL A 51 19.17 -25.87 -10.96
N ARG A 52 18.85 -26.52 -9.84
CA ARG A 52 17.82 -27.57 -9.75
C ARG A 52 16.40 -27.04 -9.55
N GLU A 53 16.20 -25.73 -9.67
CA GLU A 53 14.91 -25.04 -9.55
C GLU A 53 14.14 -25.31 -8.24
N ARG A 54 14.82 -25.78 -7.19
CA ARG A 54 14.22 -26.04 -5.86
C ARG A 54 13.78 -24.76 -5.16
N SER A 55 14.27 -23.60 -5.61
CA SER A 55 13.87 -22.31 -5.05
C SER A 55 13.95 -21.20 -6.10
N CYS A 56 12.93 -20.32 -6.15
CA CYS A 56 12.90 -19.18 -7.06
C CYS A 56 13.94 -18.10 -6.69
N MET A 57 14.46 -17.35 -7.65
CA MET A 57 15.52 -16.34 -7.43
C MET A 57 15.16 -15.32 -6.36
N ASP A 58 13.94 -14.77 -6.42
CA ASP A 58 13.47 -13.72 -5.52
C ASP A 58 12.68 -14.24 -4.32
N CYS A 59 12.77 -15.55 -4.03
CA CYS A 59 12.03 -16.16 -2.93
C CYS A 59 12.42 -15.51 -1.59
N ALA A 60 11.44 -14.88 -0.93
CA ALA A 60 11.60 -14.34 0.40
C ALA A 60 11.96 -15.47 1.39
N ILE A 61 12.82 -15.14 2.36
CA ILE A 61 13.31 -16.11 3.33
C ILE A 61 12.29 -16.26 4.43
N GLY A 62 11.50 -17.33 4.40
CA GLY A 62 10.52 -17.66 5.43
C GLY A 62 9.29 -18.36 4.88
N ALA A 63 8.32 -18.59 5.78
CA ALA A 63 7.02 -19.12 5.39
C ALA A 63 6.32 -18.17 4.42
N LYS A 64 5.60 -18.74 3.45
CA LYS A 64 4.77 -17.98 2.52
C LYS A 64 3.65 -17.27 3.28
N THR A 65 3.24 -16.11 2.79
CA THR A 65 2.07 -15.40 3.32
C THR A 65 0.80 -16.22 3.05
N VAL A 66 -0.16 -16.13 3.97
CA VAL A 66 -1.46 -16.82 3.84
C VAL A 66 -2.29 -16.21 2.70
N LEU A 67 -2.19 -14.89 2.53
CA LEU A 67 -2.77 -14.17 1.39
C LEU A 67 -1.75 -14.07 0.25
N THR A 68 -2.25 -14.13 -0.98
CA THR A 68 -1.46 -13.85 -2.18
C THR A 68 -1.10 -12.37 -2.25
N LYS A 69 -0.06 -12.02 -3.02
CA LYS A 69 0.35 -10.61 -3.21
C LYS A 69 -0.80 -9.72 -3.72
N ASN A 70 -1.59 -10.23 -4.67
CA ASN A 70 -2.74 -9.53 -5.22
C ASN A 70 -3.86 -9.32 -4.19
N GLU A 71 -4.12 -10.30 -3.33
CA GLU A 71 -5.08 -10.15 -2.23
C GLU A 71 -4.58 -9.14 -1.18
N GLU A 72 -3.29 -9.15 -0.85
CA GLU A 72 -2.69 -8.15 0.04
C GLU A 72 -2.75 -6.73 -0.56
N GLU A 73 -2.50 -6.56 -1.86
CA GLU A 73 -2.62 -5.27 -2.55
C GLU A 73 -4.04 -4.73 -2.50
N LYS A 74 -5.05 -5.53 -2.84
CA LYS A 74 -6.46 -5.14 -2.72
C LYS A 74 -6.85 -4.78 -1.29
N LEU A 75 -6.30 -5.49 -0.31
CA LEU A 75 -6.55 -5.21 1.11
C LEU A 75 -5.94 -3.87 1.53
N VAL A 76 -4.76 -3.53 1.02
CA VAL A 76 -4.09 -2.24 1.24
C VAL A 76 -4.85 -1.10 0.57
N ASP A 77 -5.31 -1.28 -0.66
CA ASP A 77 -6.09 -0.27 -1.38
C ASP A 77 -7.41 0.01 -0.63
N TRP A 78 -8.07 -1.04 -0.15
CA TRP A 78 -9.25 -0.90 0.71
C TRP A 78 -8.97 -0.12 2.00
N ILE A 79 -7.81 -0.34 2.66
CA ILE A 79 -7.41 0.43 3.86
C ILE A 79 -7.29 1.92 3.51
N ILE A 80 -6.65 2.24 2.38
CA ILE A 80 -6.41 3.61 1.93
C ILE A 80 -7.73 4.32 1.63
N GLU A 81 -8.61 3.68 0.87
CA GLU A 81 -9.94 4.21 0.53
C GLU A 81 -10.77 4.50 1.78
N ARG A 82 -10.77 3.57 2.75
CA ARG A 82 -11.53 3.72 3.98
C ARG A 82 -11.02 4.88 4.84
N ALA A 83 -9.70 5.02 4.94
CA ALA A 83 -9.08 6.15 5.63
C ALA A 83 -9.41 7.49 4.97
N ARG A 84 -9.35 7.58 3.65
CA ARG A 84 -9.71 8.80 2.89
C ARG A 84 -11.20 9.16 3.02
N SER A 85 -12.05 8.15 3.21
CA SER A 85 -13.48 8.34 3.47
C SER A 85 -13.79 8.81 4.90
N GLY A 86 -12.77 9.01 5.75
CA GLY A 86 -12.91 9.48 7.13
C GLY A 86 -13.11 8.37 8.16
N ASN A 87 -13.08 7.10 7.75
CA ASN A 87 -13.27 5.94 8.63
C ASN A 87 -12.03 5.03 8.59
N PRO A 88 -10.93 5.42 9.25
CA PRO A 88 -9.65 4.73 9.11
C PRO A 88 -9.71 3.31 9.71
N CYS A 89 -8.96 2.38 9.10
CA CYS A 89 -9.02 0.97 9.48
C CYS A 89 -8.35 0.73 10.82
N THR A 90 -9.07 0.11 11.75
CA THR A 90 -8.45 -0.43 12.98
C THR A 90 -7.76 -1.77 12.70
N THR A 91 -6.84 -2.17 13.59
CA THR A 91 -6.21 -3.50 13.51
C THR A 91 -7.19 -4.66 13.65
N THR A 92 -8.32 -4.47 14.34
CA THR A 92 -9.42 -5.45 14.42
C THR A 92 -10.13 -5.57 13.08
N ASP A 93 -10.47 -4.45 12.44
CA ASP A 93 -11.16 -4.46 11.16
C ASP A 93 -10.32 -5.14 10.07
N LEU A 94 -9.01 -4.88 10.06
CA LEU A 94 -8.10 -5.52 9.12
C LEU A 94 -8.11 -7.05 9.29
N ARG A 95 -8.08 -7.53 10.54
CA ARG A 95 -8.11 -8.97 10.84
C ARG A 95 -9.43 -9.62 10.43
N ASN A 96 -10.55 -8.95 10.71
CA ASN A 96 -11.88 -9.42 10.33
C ASN A 96 -12.04 -9.48 8.80
N LYS A 97 -11.56 -8.45 8.09
CA LYS A 97 -11.58 -8.44 6.62
C LYS A 97 -10.72 -9.55 6.04
N ALA A 98 -9.55 -9.79 6.62
CA ALA A 98 -8.66 -10.87 6.21
C ALA A 98 -9.27 -12.26 6.49
N GLN A 99 -9.91 -12.46 7.63
CA GLN A 99 -10.64 -13.69 7.94
C GLN A 99 -11.75 -13.95 6.93
N ALA A 100 -12.51 -12.92 6.55
CA ALA A 100 -13.54 -13.03 5.51
C ALA A 100 -12.94 -13.47 4.16
N LEU A 101 -11.79 -12.92 3.76
CA LEU A 101 -11.08 -13.34 2.54
C LEU A 101 -10.61 -14.80 2.61
N ILE A 102 -10.06 -15.22 3.75
CA ILE A 102 -9.59 -16.59 3.97
C ILE A 102 -10.76 -17.59 3.91
N ASN A 103 -11.89 -17.25 4.54
CA ASN A 103 -13.10 -18.07 4.52
C ASN A 103 -13.64 -18.26 3.10
N VAL A 104 -13.61 -17.21 2.27
CA VAL A 104 -14.03 -17.29 0.87
C VAL A 104 -13.06 -18.12 0.02
N ALA A 105 -11.74 -17.98 0.27
CA ALA A 105 -10.72 -18.67 -0.50
C ALA A 105 -10.61 -20.17 -0.18
N THR A 106 -11.22 -20.64 0.92
CA THR A 106 -11.20 -22.04 1.41
C THR A 106 -9.79 -22.67 1.40
N ARG A 107 -8.75 -21.89 1.72
CA ARG A 107 -7.36 -22.34 1.74
C ARG A 107 -6.95 -22.82 3.13
N PHE A 108 -6.07 -23.83 3.17
CA PHE A 108 -5.40 -24.21 4.40
C PHE A 108 -4.60 -23.02 4.95
N ASN A 109 -4.81 -22.70 6.21
CA ASN A 109 -4.10 -21.62 6.90
C ASN A 109 -3.75 -22.07 8.33
N PRO A 110 -2.63 -21.56 8.89
CA PRO A 110 -2.19 -21.94 10.23
C PRO A 110 -2.90 -21.15 11.35
N PHE A 111 -3.90 -20.33 11.03
CA PHE A 111 -4.55 -19.47 12.03
C PHE A 111 -5.68 -20.22 12.73
N PRO A 112 -5.77 -20.14 14.08
CA PRO A 112 -6.93 -20.67 14.78
C PRO A 112 -8.19 -19.93 14.30
N ASN A 113 -9.23 -20.67 13.94
CA ASN A 113 -10.51 -20.14 13.44
C ASN A 113 -10.36 -19.20 12.23
N ASN A 114 -9.33 -19.38 11.40
CA ASN A 114 -9.01 -18.52 10.25
C ASN A 114 -8.77 -17.05 10.62
N LEU A 115 -8.55 -16.72 11.90
CA LEU A 115 -8.41 -15.35 12.37
C LEU A 115 -6.93 -14.96 12.49
N PRO A 116 -6.43 -14.00 11.69
CA PRO A 116 -5.04 -13.60 11.78
C PRO A 116 -4.72 -12.91 13.10
N GLY A 117 -3.55 -13.22 13.68
CA GLY A 117 -3.08 -12.61 14.92
C GLY A 117 -2.53 -11.19 14.75
N LYS A 118 -2.15 -10.55 15.87
CA LYS A 118 -1.52 -9.22 15.87
C LYS A 118 -0.21 -9.20 15.06
N SER A 119 0.63 -10.23 15.21
CA SER A 119 1.90 -10.36 14.48
C SER A 119 1.72 -10.34 12.95
N TRP A 120 0.60 -10.88 12.46
CA TRP A 120 0.30 -10.85 11.03
C TRP A 120 0.01 -9.44 10.52
N VAL A 121 -0.68 -8.61 11.32
CA VAL A 121 -0.92 -7.19 11.02
C VAL A 121 0.39 -6.43 10.92
N PHE A 122 1.30 -6.60 11.90
CA PHE A 122 2.64 -6.01 11.83
C PHE A 122 3.41 -6.46 10.58
N GLY A 123 3.22 -7.72 10.17
CA GLY A 123 3.78 -8.25 8.93
C GLY A 123 3.29 -7.50 7.69
N ILE A 124 1.98 -7.26 7.57
CA ILE A 124 1.43 -6.47 6.44
C ILE A 124 1.99 -5.04 6.44
N VAL A 125 1.98 -4.38 7.59
CA VAL A 125 2.48 -2.99 7.71
C VAL A 125 3.97 -2.93 7.33
N SER A 126 4.77 -3.90 7.76
CA SER A 126 6.19 -3.97 7.39
C SER A 126 6.39 -4.17 5.89
N ARG A 127 5.63 -5.10 5.27
CA ARG A 127 5.69 -5.37 3.82
C ARG A 127 5.24 -4.18 2.97
N HIS A 128 4.25 -3.43 3.44
CA HIS A 128 3.66 -2.29 2.71
C HIS A 128 3.98 -0.93 3.34
N SER A 129 5.13 -0.82 4.00
CA SER A 129 5.59 0.39 4.71
C SER A 129 5.81 1.63 3.83
N LEU A 130 5.70 1.50 2.50
CA LEU A 130 5.68 2.62 1.56
C LEU A 130 4.27 3.17 1.32
N LYS A 131 3.23 2.34 1.46
CA LYS A 131 1.83 2.70 1.17
C LYS A 131 1.06 3.02 2.44
N ILE A 132 1.30 2.27 3.51
CA ILE A 132 0.55 2.37 4.77
C ILE A 132 1.48 2.62 5.95
N GLU A 133 0.95 3.32 6.93
CA GLU A 133 1.56 3.47 8.24
C GLU A 133 0.54 3.18 9.33
N MET A 134 1.03 2.65 10.46
CA MET A 134 0.20 2.33 11.61
C MET A 134 0.50 3.29 12.73
N VAL A 135 -0.55 3.96 13.22
CA VAL A 135 -0.49 4.78 14.42
C VAL A 135 -0.91 3.92 15.61
N GLN A 136 -0.01 3.79 16.59
CA GLN A 136 -0.31 3.06 17.82
C GLN A 136 -1.30 3.86 18.67
N GLY A 137 -2.38 3.21 19.10
CA GLY A 137 -3.27 3.78 20.08
C GLY A 137 -2.69 3.69 21.48
N ASN A 138 -3.02 4.67 22.32
CA ASN A 138 -2.78 4.58 23.77
C ASN A 138 -3.77 3.59 24.42
N VAL A 139 -3.63 3.36 25.73
CA VAL A 139 -4.55 2.50 26.50
C VAL A 139 -6.01 2.86 26.22
N GLY A 140 -6.82 1.86 25.87
CA GLY A 140 -8.24 2.03 25.53
C GLY A 140 -8.51 2.55 24.10
N ARG A 141 -7.49 2.95 23.32
CA ARG A 141 -7.64 3.33 21.92
C ARG A 141 -7.03 2.25 21.01
N PRO A 142 -7.74 1.78 19.96
CA PRO A 142 -7.18 0.82 19.03
C PRO A 142 -6.09 1.47 18.19
N SER A 143 -5.09 0.69 17.77
CA SER A 143 -4.15 1.11 16.73
C SER A 143 -4.86 1.19 15.38
N VAL A 144 -4.53 2.21 14.60
CA VAL A 144 -5.23 2.60 13.37
C VAL A 144 -4.25 2.68 12.21
N LEU A 145 -4.70 2.31 11.01
CA LEU A 145 -3.95 2.29 9.77
C LEU A 145 -4.34 3.47 8.88
N TYR A 146 -3.34 4.14 8.32
CA TYR A 146 -3.49 5.26 7.40
C TYR A 146 -2.63 5.08 6.16
N PRO A 147 -2.95 5.77 5.05
CA PRO A 147 -2.02 5.96 3.96
C PRO A 147 -0.80 6.70 4.48
N LYS A 148 0.39 6.29 4.05
CA LYS A 148 1.65 6.88 4.48
C LYS A 148 1.70 8.36 4.14
N GLY A 149 1.93 9.21 5.14
CA GLY A 149 1.98 10.67 5.00
C GLY A 149 0.61 11.36 5.04
N GLU A 150 -0.50 10.62 5.11
CA GLU A 150 -1.86 11.17 5.23
C GLU A 150 -2.42 11.06 6.66
N VAL A 151 -1.57 10.75 7.66
CA VAL A 151 -2.01 10.68 9.06
C VAL A 151 -2.50 12.06 9.53
N PRO A 152 -3.70 12.15 10.14
CA PRO A 152 -4.21 13.40 10.68
C PRO A 152 -3.34 13.91 11.83
N CYS A 153 -3.12 15.23 11.87
CA CYS A 153 -2.35 15.89 12.93
C CYS A 153 -2.84 15.57 14.36
N SER A 154 -4.13 15.27 14.54
CA SER A 154 -4.68 14.87 15.85
C SER A 154 -4.13 13.53 16.37
N TYR A 155 -3.47 12.75 15.52
CA TYR A 155 -2.86 11.46 15.83
C TYR A 155 -1.34 11.52 15.97
N THR A 156 -0.70 12.63 15.61
CA THR A 156 0.75 12.84 15.69
C THR A 156 1.05 14.02 16.59
N SER A 157 1.76 13.82 17.70
CA SER A 157 2.16 14.91 18.61
C SER A 157 3.16 15.93 18.01
N SER A 158 3.40 15.91 16.70
CA SER A 158 4.40 16.73 16.00
C SER A 158 3.82 17.49 14.79
N LYS A 159 3.64 18.81 15.01
CA LYS A 159 3.41 19.96 14.11
C LYS A 159 2.01 20.15 13.46
N PRO A 160 1.37 21.32 13.65
CA PRO A 160 0.12 21.67 12.98
C PRO A 160 0.32 21.89 11.47
N ARG A 161 -0.69 21.51 10.69
CA ARG A 161 -0.76 21.75 9.23
C ARG A 161 -0.63 23.25 8.93
N PRO A 162 0.24 23.69 7.98
CA PRO A 162 0.31 25.09 7.60
C PRO A 162 -1.05 25.55 7.06
N LYS A 163 -1.57 26.65 7.62
CA LYS A 163 -2.93 27.16 7.36
C LYS A 163 -3.21 27.42 5.86
N SER A 164 -2.16 27.67 5.07
CA SER A 164 -2.24 28.02 3.65
C SER A 164 -2.83 26.92 2.74
N GLU A 165 -2.65 25.63 3.06
CA GLU A 165 -3.15 24.54 2.20
C GLU A 165 -4.64 24.25 2.41
N VAL A 166 -5.16 24.47 3.62
CA VAL A 166 -6.58 24.28 3.95
C VAL A 166 -7.42 25.44 3.39
N GLU A 167 -6.89 26.65 3.39
CA GLU A 167 -7.52 27.82 2.78
C GLU A 167 -7.65 27.66 1.26
N ASN A 168 -6.59 27.21 0.57
CA ASN A 168 -6.64 26.95 -0.86
C ASN A 168 -7.69 25.89 -1.26
N SER A 169 -7.84 24.82 -0.48
CA SER A 169 -8.80 23.76 -0.77
C SER A 169 -10.27 24.23 -0.61
N LYS A 170 -10.54 25.02 0.43
CA LYS A 170 -11.87 25.60 0.69
C LYS A 170 -12.21 26.72 -0.30
N GLU A 171 -11.21 27.51 -0.70
CA GLU A 171 -11.32 28.55 -1.72
C GLU A 171 -11.67 27.95 -3.09
N ILE A 172 -11.00 26.86 -3.49
CA ILE A 172 -11.27 26.15 -4.76
C ILE A 172 -12.71 25.59 -4.78
N GLN A 173 -13.20 25.06 -3.67
CA GLN A 173 -14.58 24.59 -3.55
C GLN A 173 -15.61 25.74 -3.60
N ARG A 174 -15.33 26.87 -2.94
CA ARG A 174 -16.17 28.08 -3.02
C ARG A 174 -16.22 28.67 -4.44
N LYS A 175 -15.07 28.71 -5.14
CA LYS A 175 -15.00 29.18 -6.54
C LYS A 175 -15.80 28.29 -7.50
N LYS A 176 -15.82 26.96 -7.28
CA LYS A 176 -16.67 26.04 -8.05
C LYS A 176 -18.17 26.23 -7.82
N GLN A 177 -18.60 26.55 -6.60
CA GLN A 177 -20.01 26.79 -6.30
C GLN A 177 -20.51 28.13 -6.85
N ASN A 178 -19.69 29.18 -6.80
CA ASN A 178 -20.08 30.51 -7.25
C ASN A 178 -20.09 30.67 -8.78
N GLY A 179 -19.18 30.00 -9.50
CA GLY A 179 -19.13 30.08 -10.97
C GLY A 179 -20.39 29.56 -11.69
N ASN A 180 -21.16 28.68 -11.04
CA ASN A 180 -22.40 28.15 -11.62
C ASN A 180 -23.59 29.11 -11.45
N PHE A 181 -23.57 29.94 -10.40
CA PHE A 181 -24.63 30.90 -10.08
C PHE A 181 -24.61 32.12 -11.03
N ASP A 182 -23.43 32.66 -11.31
CA ASP A 182 -23.27 33.82 -12.20
C ASP A 182 -23.71 33.51 -13.64
N LEU A 183 -23.43 32.29 -14.11
CA LEU A 183 -23.85 31.82 -15.43
C LEU A 183 -25.37 31.71 -15.54
N GLU A 184 -26.04 31.32 -14.45
CA GLU A 184 -27.51 31.23 -14.39
C GLU A 184 -28.16 32.62 -14.36
N LEU A 185 -27.57 33.56 -13.62
CA LEU A 185 -28.05 34.95 -13.53
C LEU A 185 -27.99 35.65 -14.88
N GLU A 186 -26.92 35.44 -15.64
CA GLU A 186 -26.74 36.02 -16.97
C GLU A 186 -27.73 35.43 -17.99
N LYS A 187 -28.04 34.13 -17.90
CA LYS A 187 -29.10 33.49 -18.70
C LYS A 187 -30.47 34.11 -18.42
N LYS A 188 -30.81 34.37 -17.14
CA LYS A 188 -32.07 35.03 -16.76
C LYS A 188 -32.14 36.47 -17.29
N ARG A 189 -31.05 37.24 -17.20
CA ARG A 189 -30.96 38.61 -17.76
C ARG A 189 -31.15 38.65 -19.27
N LYS A 190 -30.51 37.74 -20.01
CA LYS A 190 -30.67 37.63 -21.48
C LYS A 190 -32.12 37.29 -21.88
N LYS A 191 -32.78 36.37 -21.16
CA LYS A 191 -34.20 36.07 -21.36
C LYS A 191 -35.08 37.31 -21.13
N LEU A 192 -34.83 38.06 -20.06
CA LEU A 192 -35.58 39.29 -19.75
C LEU A 192 -35.42 40.36 -20.83
N ARG A 193 -34.19 40.57 -21.33
CA ARG A 193 -33.91 41.50 -22.45
C ARG A 193 -34.68 41.10 -23.72
N LYS A 194 -34.73 39.79 -24.03
CA LYS A 194 -35.48 39.27 -25.18
C LYS A 194 -36.99 39.50 -25.02
N LYS A 195 -37.55 39.25 -23.83
CA LYS A 195 -38.97 39.51 -23.51
C LYS A 195 -39.33 40.99 -23.64
N LYS A 196 -38.50 41.89 -23.12
CA LYS A 196 -38.70 43.34 -23.26
C LYS A 196 -38.65 43.81 -24.72
N ARG A 197 -37.75 43.26 -25.54
CA ARG A 197 -37.71 43.54 -26.99
C ARG A 197 -38.98 43.09 -27.72
N LEU A 198 -39.49 41.90 -27.39
CA LEU A 198 -40.76 41.39 -27.94
C LEU A 198 -41.95 42.28 -27.55
N GLN A 199 -42.07 42.64 -26.27
CA GLN A 199 -43.12 43.55 -25.81
C GLN A 199 -43.07 44.92 -26.51
N ARG A 200 -41.88 45.50 -26.69
CA ARG A 200 -41.73 46.76 -27.43
C ARG A 200 -42.10 46.65 -28.90
N LYS A 201 -41.85 45.50 -29.55
CA LYS A 201 -42.29 45.25 -30.94
C LYS A 201 -43.81 45.13 -31.05
N MET A 202 -44.45 44.46 -30.11
CA MET A 202 -45.92 44.30 -30.08
C MET A 202 -46.66 45.61 -29.86
N LEU A 203 -46.09 46.54 -29.08
CA LEU A 203 -46.67 47.86 -28.81
C LEU A 203 -46.44 48.88 -29.94
N ALA A 204 -45.66 48.53 -30.97
CA ALA A 204 -45.33 49.39 -32.11
C ALA A 204 -46.05 48.98 -33.41
N THR A 205 -47.01 48.05 -33.30
CA THR A 205 -47.99 47.63 -34.32
C THR A 205 -49.37 48.07 -33.88
#